data_AF-A0AAW6XYH1-F1
#
_entry.id   AF-A0AAW6XYH1-F1
#
_cell.length_a   1.000
_cell.length_b   1.000
_cell.length_c   1.000
_cell.angle_alpha   90.00
_cell.angle_beta   90.00
_cell.angle_gamma   90.00
#
_symmetry.space_group_name_H-M   'P 1'
#
loop_
_entity.id
_entity.type
_entity.pdbx_description
1 polymer ?
#
loop_
_entity_poly.entity_id
_entity_poly.type
_entity_poly.pdbx_seq_one_letter_code
_entity_poly.pdbx_strand_id
1 'polypeptide(L)'
;FEELKELSNYYSHDKKLFIQDLEKFYDIIFSLTYSEETENVIRKFILFTKVEIYKDKEYVAIGVNPDLKHIINSLTSNFTKFELREMTHLKSTYSK
;
A
#
# COMPACT_ATOMS: atom_id res chain seq x y z
N PHE A 1 -6.81 5.26 -11.62
CA PHE A 1 -7.34 5.91 -10.40
C PHE A 1 -8.67 5.29 -10.02
N GLU A 2 -9.51 4.93 -10.99
CA GLU A 2 -10.80 4.26 -10.74
C GLU A 2 -10.69 3.03 -9.84
N GLU A 3 -9.74 2.11 -10.08
CA GLU A 3 -9.53 0.96 -9.18
C GLU A 3 -9.19 1.40 -7.74
N LEU A 4 -8.33 2.41 -7.55
CA LEU A 4 -8.01 2.92 -6.22
C LEU A 4 -9.23 3.56 -5.54
N LYS A 5 -10.05 4.29 -6.29
CA LYS A 5 -11.30 4.88 -5.77
C LYS A 5 -12.31 3.80 -5.38
N GLU A 6 -12.45 2.75 -6.21
CA GLU A 6 -13.32 1.61 -5.93
C GLU A 6 -12.87 0.86 -4.67
N LEU A 7 -11.59 0.52 -4.58
CA LEU A 7 -11.03 -0.20 -3.42
C LEU A 7 -11.07 0.60 -2.12
N SER A 8 -11.05 1.93 -2.21
CA SER A 8 -11.12 2.82 -1.04
C SER A 8 -12.52 3.35 -0.76
N ASN A 9 -13.55 2.96 -1.54
CA ASN A 9 -14.88 3.54 -1.50
C ASN A 9 -14.84 5.09 -1.51
N TYR A 10 -14.06 5.68 -2.40
CA TYR A 10 -13.88 7.12 -2.49
C TYR A 10 -15.01 7.77 -3.31
N TYR A 11 -15.90 8.51 -2.64
CA TYR A 11 -17.13 9.06 -3.25
C TYR A 11 -16.97 10.45 -3.89
N SER A 12 -15.86 11.16 -3.65
CA SER A 12 -15.66 12.49 -4.20
C SER A 12 -15.26 12.43 -5.68
N HIS A 13 -15.90 13.27 -6.49
CA HIS A 13 -15.63 13.40 -7.92
C HIS A 13 -14.47 14.37 -8.21
N ASP A 14 -13.98 15.08 -7.19
CA ASP A 14 -12.89 16.03 -7.34
C ASP A 14 -11.53 15.31 -7.41
N LYS A 15 -10.95 15.31 -8.61
CA LYS A 15 -9.63 14.73 -8.89
C LYS A 15 -8.51 15.39 -8.08
N LYS A 16 -8.60 16.69 -7.78
CA LYS A 16 -7.59 17.41 -7.00
C LYS A 16 -7.62 16.98 -5.54
N LEU A 17 -8.81 16.87 -4.95
CA LEU A 17 -8.97 16.35 -3.59
C LEU A 17 -8.49 14.90 -3.50
N PHE A 18 -8.85 14.06 -4.47
CA PHE A 18 -8.38 12.67 -4.51
C PHE A 18 -6.86 12.56 -4.55
N ILE A 19 -6.18 13.38 -5.35
CA ILE A 19 -4.71 13.40 -5.42
C ILE A 19 -4.10 13.85 -4.09
N GLN A 20 -4.67 14.88 -3.43
CA GLN A 20 -4.18 15.33 -2.12
C GLN A 20 -4.36 14.27 -1.03
N ASP A 21 -5.46 13.54 -1.07
CA ASP A 21 -5.71 12.45 -0.13
C ASP A 21 -4.78 11.26 -0.40
N LEU A 22 -4.49 10.97 -1.67
CA LEU A 22 -3.46 9.99 -2.04
C LEU A 22 -2.07 10.41 -1.53
N GLU A 23 -1.67 11.67 -1.70
CA GLU A 23 -0.38 12.17 -1.19
C GLU A 23 -0.25 11.94 0.32
N LYS A 24 -1.26 12.33 1.10
CA LYS A 24 -1.27 12.08 2.56
C LYS A 24 -1.24 10.60 2.92
N PHE A 25 -1.98 9.77 2.18
CA PHE A 25 -1.97 8.32 2.38
C PHE A 25 -0.58 7.74 2.14
N TYR A 26 0.12 8.20 1.10
CA TYR A 26 1.46 7.74 0.80
C TYR A 26 2.50 8.20 1.81
N ASP A 27 2.35 9.39 2.41
CA ASP A 27 3.20 9.81 3.53
C ASP A 27 3.12 8.83 4.71
N ILE A 28 1.93 8.33 5.02
CA ILE A 28 1.72 7.29 6.04
C ILE A 28 2.38 5.98 5.60
N ILE A 29 2.21 5.57 4.34
CA ILE A 29 2.81 4.36 3.77
C ILE A 29 4.35 4.41 3.86
N PHE A 30 4.97 5.56 3.63
CA PHE A 30 6.43 5.72 3.75
C PHE A 30 6.93 5.68 5.19
N SER A 31 6.09 6.07 6.15
CA SER A 31 6.43 5.94 7.57
C SER A 31 6.45 4.48 8.04
N LEU A 32 5.95 3.54 7.23
CA LEU A 32 5.93 2.13 7.59
C LEU A 32 7.35 1.54 7.56
N THR A 33 7.88 1.33 8.76
CA THR A 33 9.12 0.59 8.98
C THR A 33 8.81 -0.80 9.52
N TYR A 34 9.49 -1.81 8.97
CA TYR A 34 9.49 -3.16 9.52
C TYR A 34 10.76 -3.38 10.32
N SER A 35 10.63 -3.93 11.53
CA SER A 35 11.77 -4.33 12.36
C SER A 35 11.69 -5.80 12.69
N GLU A 36 12.80 -6.51 12.52
CA GLU A 36 12.97 -7.89 12.93
C GLU A 36 14.12 -7.95 13.93
N GLU A 37 13.92 -8.66 15.04
CA GLU A 37 14.92 -8.87 16.06
C GLU A 37 15.10 -10.37 16.30
N THR A 38 16.35 -10.80 16.31
CA THR A 38 16.80 -12.15 16.65
C THR A 38 17.79 -12.05 17.82
N GLU A 39 18.23 -13.17 18.39
CA GLU A 39 19.19 -13.16 19.52
C GLU A 39 20.46 -12.33 19.28
N ASN A 40 20.89 -12.19 18.01
CA ASN A 40 22.18 -11.57 17.67
C ASN A 40 22.07 -10.34 16.75
N VAL A 41 20.90 -10.08 16.14
CA VAL A 41 20.76 -9.05 15.11
C VAL A 41 19.40 -8.37 15.20
N ILE A 42 19.43 -7.03 15.15
CA ILE A 42 18.26 -6.18 14.90
C ILE A 42 18.37 -5.64 13.46
N ARG A 43 17.32 -5.86 12.67
CA ARG A 43 17.19 -5.30 11.31
C ARG A 43 16.00 -4.35 11.26
N LYS A 44 16.17 -3.21 10.60
CA LYS A 44 15.11 -2.25 10.34
C LYS A 44 15.08 -1.93 8.85
N PHE A 45 13.88 -1.91 8.28
CA PHE A 45 13.68 -1.71 6.86
C PHE A 45 12.53 -0.74 6.63
N ILE A 46 12.66 0.08 5.58
CA ILE A 46 11.54 0.83 5.01
C ILE A 46 10.85 -0.05 3.97
N LEU A 47 9.52 -0.19 4.04
CA LEU A 47 8.75 -1.07 3.14
C LEU A 47 8.70 -0.51 1.72
N PHE A 48 8.43 0.79 1.62
CA PHE A 48 8.26 1.51 0.37
C PHE A 48 9.34 2.57 0.25
N THR A 49 9.94 2.67 -0.92
CA THR A 49 11.07 3.57 -1.19
C THR A 49 10.70 4.70 -2.15
N LYS A 50 9.62 4.53 -2.92
CA LYS A 50 9.19 5.50 -3.93
C LYS A 50 7.69 5.42 -4.20
N VAL A 51 7.10 6.56 -4.55
CA VAL A 51 5.75 6.67 -5.12
C VAL A 51 5.80 7.69 -6.25
N GLU A 52 5.15 7.37 -7.37
CA GLU A 52 5.01 8.27 -8.51
C GLU A 52 3.56 8.30 -8.95
N ILE A 53 2.94 9.47 -8.83
CA ILE A 53 1.55 9.69 -9.24
C ILE A 53 1.54 10.30 -10.64
N TYR A 54 1.19 9.49 -11.65
CA TYR A 54 1.07 9.94 -13.02
C TYR A 54 -0.33 10.53 -13.24
N LYS A 55 -0.47 11.85 -13.11
CA LYS A 55 -1.77 12.56 -13.18
C LYS A 55 -2.44 12.45 -14.56
N ASP A 56 -1.64 12.42 -15.62
CA ASP A 56 -2.11 12.35 -17.02
C ASP A 56 -2.59 10.95 -17.38
N LYS A 57 -1.91 9.94 -16.87
CA LYS A 57 -2.20 8.52 -17.12
C LYS A 57 -3.05 7.87 -16.02
N GLU A 58 -3.36 8.65 -14.98
CA GLU A 58 -4.18 8.27 -13.82
C GLU A 58 -3.77 6.95 -13.17
N TYR A 59 -2.47 6.73 -12.96
CA TYR A 59 -1.99 5.58 -12.19
C TYR A 59 -0.89 5.97 -11.22
N VAL A 60 -0.66 5.11 -10.25
CA VAL A 60 0.41 5.26 -9.26
C VAL A 60 1.39 4.12 -9.42
N ALA A 61 2.68 4.43 -9.51
CA ALA A 61 3.75 3.44 -9.40
C ALA A 61 4.35 3.50 -8.00
N ILE A 62 4.55 2.34 -7.38
CA ILE A 62 5.12 2.21 -6.04
C ILE A 62 6.42 1.41 -6.16
N GLY A 63 7.51 1.96 -5.63
CA GLY A 63 8.79 1.28 -5.47
C GLY A 63 8.88 0.61 -4.10
N VAL A 64 9.22 -0.68 -4.09
CA VAL A 64 9.52 -1.43 -2.87
C VAL A 64 11.03 -1.51 -2.69
N ASN A 65 11.48 -1.64 -1.43
CA ASN A 65 12.89 -1.87 -1.16
C ASN A 65 13.34 -3.23 -1.76
N PRO A 66 14.37 -3.28 -2.62
CA PRO A 66 14.87 -4.53 -3.19
C PRO A 66 15.24 -5.58 -2.15
N ASP A 67 15.78 -5.15 -1.01
CA ASP A 67 16.19 -6.03 0.09
C ASP A 67 14.98 -6.71 0.76
N LEU A 68 13.80 -6.11 0.63
CA LEU A 68 12.54 -6.64 1.13
C LEU A 68 11.81 -7.53 0.13
N LYS A 69 12.32 -7.69 -1.09
CA LYS A 69 11.67 -8.52 -2.11
C LYS A 69 11.40 -9.93 -1.62
N HIS A 70 12.30 -10.50 -0.83
CA HIS A 70 12.15 -11.84 -0.24
C HIS A 70 11.06 -11.88 0.85
N ILE A 71 10.93 -10.83 1.65
CA ILE A 71 9.92 -10.70 2.71
C ILE A 71 8.54 -10.44 2.11
N ILE A 72 8.44 -9.56 1.11
CA ILE A 72 7.19 -9.33 0.39
C ILE A 72 6.78 -10.61 -0.34
N ASN A 73 7.72 -11.28 -1.02
CA ASN A 73 7.42 -12.52 -1.71
C ASN A 73 6.97 -13.64 -0.75
N SER A 74 7.51 -13.72 0.46
CA SER A 74 7.05 -14.69 1.46
C SER A 74 5.67 -14.34 2.03
N LEU A 75 5.34 -13.06 2.19
CA LEU A 75 3.97 -12.60 2.52
C LEU A 75 2.99 -12.92 1.38
N THR A 76 3.40 -12.67 0.12
CA THR A 76 2.56 -12.91 -1.06
C THR A 76 2.50 -14.37 -1.50
N SER A 77 3.43 -15.22 -1.05
CA SER A 77 3.45 -16.66 -1.34
C SER A 77 2.17 -17.36 -0.87
N ASN A 78 1.50 -16.79 0.13
CA ASN A 78 0.21 -17.25 0.65
C ASN A 78 -0.93 -16.29 0.32
N PHE A 79 -0.75 -15.42 -0.69
CA PHE A 79 -1.69 -14.33 -1.00
C PHE A 79 -2.08 -14.44 -2.47
N THR A 80 -3.17 -15.16 -2.69
CA THR A 80 -3.81 -15.25 -3.99
C THR A 80 -4.55 -13.95 -4.31
N LYS A 81 -4.73 -13.65 -5.61
CA LYS A 81 -5.53 -12.50 -6.07
C LYS A 81 -6.96 -12.49 -5.49
N PHE A 82 -7.46 -13.66 -5.06
CA PHE A 82 -8.75 -13.82 -4.40
C PHE A 82 -8.73 -13.28 -2.95
N GLU A 83 -7.68 -13.54 -2.17
CA GLU A 83 -7.55 -13.05 -0.79
C GLU A 83 -7.37 -11.52 -0.71
N LEU A 84 -6.76 -10.92 -1.73
CA LEU A 84 -6.65 -9.45 -1.82
C LEU A 84 -8.04 -8.79 -1.95
N ARG A 85 -8.93 -9.37 -2.77
CA ARG A 85 -10.32 -8.90 -2.91
C ARG A 85 -11.11 -9.08 -1.62
N GLU A 86 -10.94 -10.21 -0.94
CA GLU A 86 -11.60 -10.48 0.35
C GLU A 86 -11.16 -9.50 1.44
N MET A 87 -9.86 -9.13 1.52
CA MET A 87 -9.37 -8.16 2.49
C MET A 87 -9.86 -6.73 2.24
N THR A 88 -10.06 -6.33 0.99
CA THR A 88 -10.64 -5.02 0.66
C THR A 88 -12.13 -4.97 1.01
N HIS A 89 -12.85 -6.09 0.91
CA HIS A 89 -14.22 -6.21 1.39
C HIS A 89 -14.30 -6.25 2.93
N LEU A 90 -13.39 -6.96 3.60
CA LEU A 90 -13.35 -7.05 5.07
C LEU A 90 -12.99 -5.72 5.75
N LYS A 91 -12.07 -4.91 5.20
CA LYS A 91 -11.78 -3.56 5.75
C LYS A 91 -12.89 -2.54 5.52
N SER A 92 -13.83 -2.80 4.61
CA SER A 92 -15.00 -1.95 4.38
C SER A 92 -16.18 -2.25 5.31
N THR A 93 -16.09 -3.31 6.11
CA THR A 93 -17.09 -3.61 7.13
C THR A 93 -16.54 -3.25 8.50
N TYR A 94 -17.16 -2.24 9.09
CA TYR A 94 -17.33 -2.09 10.53
C TYR A 94 -17.53 -3.48 11.17
N SER A 95 -16.47 -4.14 11.65
CA SER A 95 -16.62 -5.17 12.66
C SER A 95 -17.02 -4.44 13.94
N LYS A 96 -18.33 -4.32 14.14
CA LYS A 96 -18.94 -3.93 15.41
C LYS A 96 -18.85 -5.07 16.41
#